data_AF-A0A9W6V7K5-F1
#
_entry.id   AF-A0A9W6V7K5-F1
#
_cell.length_a   1.000
_cell.length_b   1.000
_cell.length_c   1.000
_cell.angle_alpha   90.00
_cell.angle_beta   90.00
_cell.angle_gamma   90.00
#
_symmetry.space_group_name_H-M   'P 1'
#
loop_
_entity.id
_entity.type
_entity.pdbx_description
1 polymer ?
#
loop_
_entity_poly.entity_id
_entity_poly.type
_entity_poly.pdbx_seq_one_letter_code
_entity_poly.pdbx_strand_id
1 'polypeptide(L)'
;MGSTVQYTVAVVEERLRLLDLVADLAADEERAWLEKEREGHVGLRGGKLALARRLTREKLAREREAGALAGSRDWLLVPGVRAELAARGWDKDWKPIPAGALAAGRRWGTDPARYQDKHDEGETKFLGRLALRLPAEVGERLQRACYWHNAKIEAELQRWADQWGDGPEVIMRESIREHGGVTMLAAMGAALTSTPPMEELDRRAELRAQVVTTGDLIRAALDHALTEAPERARREQGRLRAEAKTARGNATWAERQAEEAAAEQRLAEREDKKEDADKAAKDVQYWTGMAARYRAEAEKLLARVEQVRALAAELKTHRA
;
A
#
# COMPACT_ATOMS: atom_id res chain seq x y z
N MET A 1 3.89 10.03 16.57
CA MET A 1 3.17 9.41 15.45
C MET A 1 1.76 9.93 15.53
N GLY A 2 1.23 10.49 14.44
CA GLY A 2 -0.15 10.98 14.41
C GLY A 2 -1.13 9.84 14.68
N SER A 3 -2.35 10.18 15.10
CA SER A 3 -3.44 9.22 15.20
C SER A 3 -3.69 8.58 13.83
N THR A 4 -4.11 7.30 13.81
CA THR A 4 -4.42 6.57 12.59
C THR A 4 -5.80 5.93 12.68
N VAL A 5 -6.50 5.83 11.55
CA VAL A 5 -7.78 5.10 11.43
C VAL A 5 -7.55 3.81 10.64
N GLN A 6 -8.03 2.70 11.18
CA GLN A 6 -7.86 1.38 10.58
C GLN A 6 -9.06 0.98 9.71
N TYR A 7 -8.77 0.38 8.55
CA TYR A 7 -9.74 -0.18 7.63
C TYR A 7 -9.37 -1.62 7.31
N THR A 8 -10.39 -2.44 7.04
CA THR A 8 -10.23 -3.77 6.46
C THR A 8 -11.16 -3.86 5.25
N VAL A 9 -10.58 -4.07 4.07
CA VAL A 9 -11.31 -4.06 2.80
C VAL A 9 -11.10 -5.37 2.06
N ALA A 10 -12.18 -5.92 1.52
CA ALA A 10 -12.12 -7.09 0.64
C ALA A 10 -11.58 -6.69 -0.73
N VAL A 11 -10.52 -7.35 -1.19
CA VAL A 11 -9.81 -7.05 -2.45
C VAL A 11 -9.52 -8.34 -3.22
N VAL A 12 -9.18 -8.21 -4.51
CA VAL A 12 -8.70 -9.33 -5.32
C VAL A 12 -7.33 -9.75 -4.78
N GLU A 13 -7.12 -11.05 -4.56
CA GLU A 13 -5.90 -11.59 -3.95
C GLU A 13 -4.66 -11.26 -4.77
N GLU A 14 -4.75 -11.36 -6.09
CA GLU A 14 -3.68 -10.97 -7.01
C GLU A 14 -3.28 -9.49 -6.86
N ARG A 15 -4.25 -8.57 -6.76
CA ARG A 15 -3.95 -7.15 -6.52
C ARG A 15 -3.30 -6.93 -5.16
N LEU A 16 -3.67 -7.70 -4.14
CA LEU A 16 -3.04 -7.65 -2.81
C LEU A 16 -1.58 -8.11 -2.87
N ARG A 17 -1.31 -9.23 -3.55
CA ARG A 17 0.05 -9.73 -3.78
C ARG A 17 0.90 -8.68 -4.52
N LEU A 18 0.37 -8.06 -5.58
CA LEU A 18 1.09 -7.02 -6.32
C LEU A 18 1.39 -5.81 -5.42
N LEU A 19 0.44 -5.39 -4.58
CA LEU A 19 0.66 -4.32 -3.62
C LEU A 19 1.78 -4.67 -2.63
N ASP A 20 1.83 -5.91 -2.14
CA ASP A 20 2.87 -6.35 -1.21
C ASP A 20 4.26 -6.27 -1.85
N LEU A 21 4.40 -6.67 -3.12
CA LEU A 21 5.65 -6.54 -3.87
C LEU A 21 6.08 -5.07 -4.04
N VAL A 22 5.12 -4.18 -4.31
CA VAL A 22 5.38 -2.72 -4.42
C VAL A 22 5.71 -2.12 -3.05
N ALA A 23 5.12 -2.63 -1.98
CA ALA A 23 5.41 -2.20 -0.61
C ALA A 23 6.84 -2.57 -0.20
N ASP A 24 7.30 -3.77 -0.56
CA ASP A 24 8.68 -4.19 -0.33
C ASP A 24 9.68 -3.29 -1.07
N LEU A 25 9.38 -2.93 -2.32
CA LEU A 25 10.17 -1.98 -3.09
C LEU A 25 10.24 -0.62 -2.40
N ALA A 26 9.10 -0.08 -1.99
CA ALA A 26 9.04 1.20 -1.30
C ALA A 26 9.73 1.17 0.08
N ALA A 27 9.72 0.03 0.76
CA ALA A 27 10.45 -0.18 2.01
C ALA A 27 11.97 -0.18 1.79
N ASP A 28 12.46 -0.72 0.67
CA ASP A 28 13.88 -0.62 0.30
C ASP A 28 14.31 0.82 0.04
N GLU A 29 13.52 1.56 -0.74
CA GLU A 29 13.74 2.99 -1.01
C GLU A 29 13.85 3.80 0.29
N GLU A 30 12.90 3.59 1.23
CA GLU A 30 12.92 4.28 2.52
C GLU A 30 14.12 3.87 3.38
N ARG A 31 14.49 2.59 3.39
CA ARG A 31 15.68 2.11 4.14
C ARG A 31 16.96 2.75 3.61
N ALA A 32 17.15 2.79 2.30
CA ALA A 32 18.30 3.43 1.68
C ALA A 32 18.35 4.93 1.99
N TRP A 33 17.20 5.60 1.94
CA TRP A 33 17.10 7.01 2.34
C TRP A 33 17.47 7.21 3.82
N LEU A 34 16.98 6.36 4.72
CA LEU A 34 17.28 6.42 6.15
C LEU A 34 18.76 6.16 6.44
N GLU A 35 19.40 5.26 5.71
CA GLU A 35 20.84 4.99 5.83
C GLU A 35 21.65 6.24 5.48
N LYS A 36 21.34 6.87 4.35
CA LYS A 36 21.96 8.14 3.94
C LYS A 36 21.78 9.25 4.98
N GLU A 37 20.58 9.40 5.54
CA GLU A 37 20.33 10.41 6.58
C GLU A 37 21.10 10.10 7.88
N ARG A 38 21.38 8.83 8.18
CA ARG A 38 22.14 8.40 9.36
C ARG A 38 23.64 8.64 9.23
N GLU A 39 24.19 8.77 8.02
CA GLU A 39 25.60 9.15 7.83
C GLU A 39 25.90 10.50 8.49
N GLY A 40 24.94 11.45 8.43
CA GLY A 40 25.04 12.74 9.12
C GLY A 40 24.96 12.65 10.65
N HIS A 41 24.66 11.48 11.21
CA HIS A 41 24.62 11.25 12.67
C HIS A 41 25.95 10.76 13.22
N VAL A 42 26.89 10.36 12.36
CA VAL A 42 28.19 9.82 12.78
C VAL A 42 28.93 10.85 13.64
N GLY A 43 29.39 10.42 14.81
CA GLY A 43 30.09 11.28 15.78
C GLY A 43 29.19 12.13 16.69
N LEU A 44 27.88 12.23 16.42
CA LEU A 44 26.95 12.91 17.33
C LEU A 44 26.69 12.09 18.60
N ARG A 45 26.62 12.76 19.75
CA ARG A 45 26.32 12.14 21.06
C ARG A 45 25.29 12.95 21.85
N GLY A 46 24.64 12.30 22.81
CA GLY A 46 23.71 12.93 23.76
C GLY A 46 22.56 13.69 23.08
N GLY A 47 22.28 14.91 23.56
CA GLY A 47 21.17 15.74 23.07
C GLY A 47 21.25 16.08 21.57
N LYS A 48 22.46 16.22 21.00
CA LYS A 48 22.63 16.49 19.57
C LYS A 48 22.15 15.32 18.70
N LEU A 49 22.47 14.09 19.11
CA LEU A 49 21.99 12.88 18.42
C LEU A 49 20.47 12.73 18.55
N ALA A 50 19.91 13.02 19.73
CA ALA A 50 18.47 12.99 19.95
C ALA A 50 17.73 14.00 19.05
N LEU A 51 18.27 15.22 18.93
CA LEU A 51 17.76 16.25 18.03
C LEU A 51 17.84 15.82 16.56
N ALA A 52 19.00 15.32 16.12
CA ALA A 52 19.17 14.83 14.73
C ALA A 52 18.16 13.72 14.39
N ARG A 53 17.97 12.74 15.29
CA ARG A 53 16.96 11.69 15.12
C ARG A 53 15.53 12.21 15.10
N ARG A 54 15.23 13.30 15.82
CA ARG A 54 13.91 13.94 15.78
C ARG A 54 13.70 14.59 14.41
N LEU A 55 14.66 15.38 13.94
CA LEU A 55 14.61 16.04 12.63
C LEU A 55 14.50 15.03 11.47
N THR A 56 15.25 13.92 11.52
CA THR A 56 15.13 12.85 10.50
C THR A 56 13.74 12.23 10.50
N ARG A 57 13.11 12.02 11.68
CA ARG A 57 11.73 11.50 11.76
C ARG A 57 10.70 12.49 11.20
N GLU A 58 10.87 13.78 11.49
CA GLU A 58 10.02 14.85 10.96
C GLU A 58 10.17 14.98 9.44
N LYS A 59 11.40 14.86 8.93
CA LYS A 59 11.67 14.83 7.49
C LYS A 59 11.03 13.61 6.84
N LEU A 60 11.19 12.42 7.41
CA LEU A 60 10.56 11.19 6.91
C LEU A 60 9.02 11.32 6.85
N ALA A 61 8.40 11.89 7.89
CA ALA A 61 6.96 12.11 7.91
C ALA A 61 6.52 13.04 6.75
N ARG A 62 7.26 14.12 6.50
CA ARG A 62 6.99 15.03 5.37
C ARG A 62 7.15 14.34 4.01
N GLU A 63 8.21 13.56 3.82
CA GLU A 63 8.44 12.80 2.57
C GLU A 63 7.33 11.76 2.33
N ARG A 64 6.79 11.15 3.40
CA ARG A 64 5.63 10.25 3.35
C ARG A 64 4.33 10.96 3.01
N GLU A 65 4.09 12.10 3.63
CA GLU A 65 2.91 12.93 3.33
C GLU A 65 2.92 13.46 1.90
N ALA A 66 4.11 13.71 1.34
CA ALA A 66 4.31 14.09 -0.06
C ALA A 66 4.24 12.90 -1.04
N GLY A 67 4.20 11.65 -0.55
CA GLY A 67 4.19 10.44 -1.38
C GLY A 67 5.54 10.08 -1.99
N ALA A 68 6.60 10.82 -1.68
CA ALA A 68 7.96 10.57 -2.18
C ALA A 68 8.51 9.25 -1.62
N LEU A 69 8.36 9.04 -0.31
CA LEU A 69 8.70 7.80 0.37
C LEU A 69 7.43 7.17 0.92
N ALA A 70 7.06 5.96 0.48
CA ALA A 70 5.92 5.29 1.09
C ALA A 70 6.35 4.40 2.25
N GLY A 71 7.34 3.53 2.04
CA GLY A 71 7.91 2.65 3.06
C GLY A 71 6.98 1.55 3.62
N SER A 72 5.68 1.62 3.34
CA SER A 72 4.71 0.57 3.69
C SER A 72 3.50 0.61 2.75
N ARG A 73 2.72 -0.47 2.77
CA ARG A 73 1.40 -0.56 2.10
C ARG A 73 0.49 0.60 2.47
N ASP A 74 0.51 0.98 3.74
CA ASP A 74 -0.38 2.01 4.27
C ASP A 74 -0.17 3.35 3.57
N TRP A 75 1.10 3.77 3.48
CA TRP A 75 1.49 5.02 2.87
C TRP A 75 1.46 4.98 1.34
N LEU A 76 1.55 3.80 0.71
CA LEU A 76 1.34 3.67 -0.74
C LEU A 76 -0.07 4.05 -1.15
N LEU A 77 -1.06 3.81 -0.30
CA LEU A 77 -2.47 4.07 -0.61
C LEU A 77 -2.90 5.51 -0.28
N VAL A 78 -2.17 6.23 0.58
CA VAL A 78 -2.54 7.59 1.01
C VAL A 78 -2.68 8.57 -0.17
N PRO A 79 -1.72 8.66 -1.12
CA PRO A 79 -1.87 9.53 -2.29
C PRO A 79 -3.08 9.16 -3.15
N GLY A 80 -3.31 7.87 -3.37
CA GLY A 80 -4.47 7.38 -4.13
C GLY A 80 -5.81 7.74 -3.47
N VAL A 81 -5.92 7.60 -2.15
CA VAL A 81 -7.13 7.99 -1.41
C VAL A 81 -7.37 9.49 -1.52
N ARG A 82 -6.32 10.32 -1.39
CA ARG A 82 -6.44 11.78 -1.57
C ARG A 82 -6.85 12.14 -3.00
N ALA A 83 -6.26 11.50 -4.01
CA ALA A 83 -6.62 11.69 -5.40
C ALA A 83 -8.09 11.35 -5.67
N GLU A 84 -8.59 10.23 -5.13
CA GLU A 84 -10.00 9.85 -5.23
C GLU A 84 -10.95 10.84 -4.55
N LEU A 85 -10.59 11.30 -3.34
CA LEU A 85 -11.37 12.33 -2.65
C LEU A 85 -11.39 13.64 -3.46
N ALA A 86 -10.25 14.07 -4.00
CA ALA A 86 -10.16 15.28 -4.80
C ALA A 86 -10.95 15.17 -6.12
N ALA A 87 -10.80 14.05 -6.85
CA ALA A 87 -11.47 13.80 -8.12
C ALA A 87 -13.00 13.84 -7.99
N ARG A 88 -13.53 13.45 -6.84
CA ARG A 88 -14.98 13.47 -6.54
C ARG A 88 -15.46 14.80 -5.95
N GLY A 89 -14.57 15.78 -5.72
CA GLY A 89 -14.89 17.02 -5.01
C GLY A 89 -15.22 16.81 -3.53
N TRP A 90 -14.69 15.73 -2.94
CA TRP A 90 -14.88 15.33 -1.55
C TRP A 90 -13.72 15.71 -0.65
N ASP A 91 -12.62 16.21 -1.21
CA ASP A 91 -11.51 16.79 -0.45
C ASP A 91 -11.86 18.19 0.09
N LYS A 92 -12.80 18.20 1.04
CA LYS A 92 -13.30 19.40 1.70
C LYS A 92 -13.65 19.09 3.14
N ASP A 93 -13.91 20.14 3.91
CA ASP A 93 -14.36 20.00 5.29
C ASP A 93 -15.81 19.54 5.34
N TRP A 94 -15.98 18.29 5.75
CA TRP A 94 -17.27 17.68 6.01
C TRP A 94 -17.68 17.89 7.46
N LYS A 95 -18.99 18.05 7.67
CA LYS A 95 -19.58 18.07 9.02
C LYS A 95 -19.16 16.80 9.79
N PRO A 96 -18.93 16.88 11.11
CA PRO A 96 -18.70 15.69 11.92
C PRO A 96 -19.85 14.69 11.77
N ILE A 97 -19.53 13.40 11.75
CA ILE A 97 -20.54 12.34 11.76
C ILE A 97 -21.22 12.35 13.14
N PRO A 98 -22.57 12.31 13.21
CA PRO A 98 -23.26 12.22 14.49
C PRO A 98 -22.79 11.02 15.31
N ALA A 99 -22.66 11.20 16.63
CA ALA A 99 -22.27 10.13 17.53
C ALA A 99 -23.24 8.93 17.40
N GLY A 100 -22.70 7.71 17.31
CA GLY A 100 -23.49 6.49 17.14
C GLY A 100 -23.92 6.16 15.70
N ALA A 101 -23.85 7.09 14.75
CA ALA A 101 -24.26 6.82 13.36
C ALA A 101 -23.40 5.77 12.65
N LEU A 102 -22.15 5.57 13.10
CA LEU A 102 -21.27 4.51 12.59
C LEU A 102 -21.55 3.13 13.21
N ALA A 103 -22.20 3.09 14.38
CA ALA A 103 -22.58 1.86 15.07
C ALA A 103 -23.99 1.37 14.68
N ALA A 104 -24.74 2.18 13.93
CA ALA A 104 -26.10 1.91 13.50
C ALA A 104 -26.14 0.87 12.35
N GLY A 105 -25.78 -0.37 12.65
CA GLY A 105 -26.02 -1.54 11.80
C GLY A 105 -25.55 -1.43 10.35
N ARG A 106 -26.19 -2.24 9.49
CA ARG A 106 -25.92 -2.27 8.06
C ARG A 106 -26.68 -1.13 7.38
N ARG A 107 -25.98 -0.29 6.63
CA ARG A 107 -26.61 0.84 5.94
C ARG A 107 -27.51 0.37 4.79
N TRP A 108 -28.63 1.08 4.62
CA TRP A 108 -29.58 0.86 3.52
C TRP A 108 -28.87 0.95 2.18
N GLY A 109 -29.19 0.00 1.29
CA GLY A 109 -28.64 -0.03 -0.07
C GLY A 109 -27.30 -0.74 -0.23
N THR A 110 -26.66 -1.19 0.85
CA THR A 110 -25.56 -2.15 0.70
C THR A 110 -26.18 -3.48 0.28
N ASP A 111 -26.07 -3.88 -0.97
CA ASP A 111 -26.56 -5.19 -1.43
C ASP A 111 -25.42 -6.22 -1.23
N PRO A 112 -25.65 -7.39 -0.57
CA PRO A 112 -24.64 -8.45 -0.59
C PRO A 112 -24.28 -8.84 -2.03
N ALA A 113 -25.25 -8.79 -2.95
CA ALA A 113 -25.07 -9.14 -4.35
C ALA A 113 -24.07 -8.23 -5.07
N ARG A 114 -23.93 -6.96 -4.65
CA ARG A 114 -22.98 -5.99 -5.23
C ARG A 114 -21.52 -6.43 -5.14
N TYR A 115 -21.19 -7.29 -4.19
CA TYR A 115 -19.86 -7.89 -4.05
C TYR A 115 -19.86 -9.39 -4.39
N GLN A 116 -21.00 -9.92 -4.79
CA GLN A 116 -21.18 -11.25 -5.35
C GLN A 116 -21.30 -11.17 -6.87
N ASP A 117 -20.62 -10.24 -7.56
CA ASP A 117 -20.46 -10.35 -9.02
C ASP A 117 -19.90 -11.75 -9.31
N LYS A 118 -20.82 -12.65 -9.67
CA LYS A 118 -20.55 -14.04 -9.94
C LYS A 118 -19.78 -14.02 -11.24
N HIS A 119 -18.57 -14.55 -11.23
CA HIS A 119 -18.03 -15.15 -12.43
C HIS A 119 -18.89 -16.36 -12.81
N ASP A 120 -18.74 -16.87 -14.03
CA ASP A 120 -19.50 -18.02 -14.57
C ASP A 120 -19.49 -19.27 -13.66
N GLU A 121 -18.60 -19.31 -12.65
CA GLU A 121 -18.43 -20.39 -11.67
C GLU A 121 -18.95 -20.08 -10.24
N GLY A 122 -19.52 -18.90 -9.97
CA GLY A 122 -20.29 -18.63 -8.74
C GLY A 122 -19.52 -18.18 -7.48
N GLU A 123 -18.19 -18.07 -7.51
CA GLU A 123 -17.37 -17.60 -6.36
C GLU A 123 -17.00 -16.10 -6.44
N THR A 124 -16.90 -15.44 -5.27
CA THR A 124 -16.56 -14.00 -5.17
C THR A 124 -15.07 -13.76 -5.41
N LYS A 125 -14.72 -12.87 -6.36
CA LYS A 125 -13.32 -12.46 -6.66
C LYS A 125 -12.55 -11.81 -5.48
N PHE A 126 -13.24 -11.34 -4.44
CA PHE A 126 -12.65 -10.58 -3.34
C PHE A 126 -12.26 -11.46 -2.14
N LEU A 127 -11.41 -12.46 -2.37
CA LEU A 127 -10.91 -13.36 -1.32
C LEU A 127 -9.87 -12.71 -0.42
N GLY A 128 -9.11 -11.75 -0.94
CA GLY A 128 -8.11 -11.00 -0.19
C GLY A 128 -8.70 -10.07 0.86
N ARG A 129 -7.95 -9.85 1.94
CA ARG A 129 -8.28 -8.88 3.01
C ARG A 129 -7.15 -7.88 3.16
N LEU A 130 -7.37 -6.67 2.66
CA LEU A 130 -6.47 -5.55 2.80
C LEU A 130 -6.75 -4.85 4.14
N ALA A 131 -5.88 -5.09 5.13
CA ALA A 131 -5.79 -4.24 6.31
C ALA A 131 -4.93 -3.00 5.97
N LEU A 132 -5.42 -1.84 6.37
CA LEU A 132 -4.85 -0.53 6.06
C LEU A 132 -4.96 0.41 7.26
N ARG A 133 -3.92 1.18 7.55
CA ARG A 133 -3.94 2.28 8.54
C ARG A 133 -3.70 3.61 7.85
N LEU A 134 -4.75 4.43 7.74
CA LEU A 134 -4.65 5.77 7.18
C LEU A 134 -4.31 6.80 8.27
N PRO A 135 -3.57 7.88 7.96
CA PRO A 135 -3.48 9.04 8.82
C PRO A 135 -4.88 9.53 9.20
N ALA A 136 -5.09 9.90 10.47
CA ALA A 136 -6.43 10.20 10.99
C ALA A 136 -7.17 11.25 10.18
N GLU A 137 -6.48 12.31 9.73
CA GLU A 137 -7.07 13.34 8.87
C GLU A 137 -7.69 12.75 7.58
N VAL A 138 -6.93 11.91 6.88
CA VAL A 138 -7.36 11.29 5.62
C VAL A 138 -8.45 10.26 5.86
N GLY A 139 -8.30 9.41 6.89
CA GLY A 139 -9.28 8.40 7.25
C GLY A 139 -10.62 9.01 7.68
N GLU A 140 -10.60 9.98 8.60
CA GLU A 140 -11.81 10.68 9.02
C GLU A 140 -12.48 11.43 7.87
N ARG A 141 -11.70 12.10 7.00
CA ARG A 141 -12.25 12.78 5.82
C ARG A 141 -12.92 11.80 4.87
N LEU A 142 -12.27 10.66 4.59
CA LEU A 142 -12.86 9.57 3.80
C LEU A 142 -14.18 9.09 4.40
N GLN A 143 -14.21 8.82 5.70
CA GLN A 143 -15.40 8.32 6.39
C GLN A 143 -16.55 9.34 6.38
N ARG A 144 -16.25 10.62 6.64
CA ARG A 144 -17.23 11.71 6.61
C ARG A 144 -17.77 11.93 5.21
N ALA A 145 -16.90 11.91 4.19
CA ALA A 145 -17.30 12.06 2.80
C ALA A 145 -18.30 10.99 2.39
N CYS A 146 -17.98 9.70 2.62
CA CYS A 146 -18.89 8.61 2.30
C CYS A 146 -20.21 8.70 3.09
N TYR A 147 -20.16 9.09 4.37
CA TYR A 147 -21.39 9.28 5.18
C TYR A 147 -22.30 10.35 4.59
N TRP A 148 -21.79 11.55 4.38
CA TRP A 148 -22.63 12.67 3.92
C TRP A 148 -23.01 12.59 2.45
N HIS A 149 -22.19 11.97 1.61
CA HIS A 149 -22.56 11.66 0.24
C HIS A 149 -23.76 10.71 0.20
N ASN A 150 -23.69 9.63 0.98
CA ASN A 150 -24.74 8.62 0.97
C ASN A 150 -25.99 9.04 1.75
N ALA A 151 -25.93 10.04 2.64
CA ALA A 151 -27.05 10.39 3.51
C ALA A 151 -28.39 10.64 2.78
N LYS A 152 -28.36 11.32 1.63
CA LYS A 152 -29.57 11.56 0.83
C LYS A 152 -30.08 10.28 0.15
N ILE A 153 -29.16 9.49 -0.37
CA ILE A 153 -29.44 8.21 -1.06
C ILE A 153 -30.03 7.21 -0.05
N GLU A 154 -29.43 7.11 1.13
CA GLU A 154 -29.90 6.27 2.24
C GLU A 154 -31.29 6.71 2.72
N ALA A 155 -31.58 8.02 2.77
CA ALA A 155 -32.91 8.52 3.11
C ALA A 155 -33.97 8.23 2.02
N GLU A 156 -33.60 8.21 0.74
CA GLU A 156 -34.48 7.76 -0.35
C GLU A 156 -34.73 6.25 -0.28
N LEU A 157 -33.68 5.45 -0.04
CA LEU A 157 -33.80 4.01 0.12
C LEU A 157 -34.59 3.61 1.37
N GLN A 158 -34.46 4.36 2.47
CA GLN A 158 -35.27 4.17 3.67
C GLN A 158 -36.75 4.46 3.35
N ARG A 159 -37.07 5.58 2.70
CA ARG A 159 -38.45 5.91 2.31
C ARG A 159 -39.05 4.84 1.39
N TRP A 160 -38.25 4.35 0.44
CA TRP A 160 -38.64 3.23 -0.41
C TRP A 160 -38.94 1.98 0.43
N ALA A 161 -38.08 1.66 1.40
CA ALA A 161 -38.28 0.50 2.28
C ALA A 161 -39.47 0.67 3.24
N ASP A 162 -39.74 1.88 3.74
CA ASP A 162 -40.90 2.17 4.58
C ASP A 162 -42.22 1.99 3.80
N GLN A 163 -42.21 2.28 2.50
CA GLN A 163 -43.37 2.15 1.63
C GLN A 163 -43.65 0.71 1.20
N TRP A 164 -42.60 -0.04 0.82
CA TRP A 164 -42.73 -1.34 0.17
C TRP A 164 -42.28 -2.52 1.05
N GLY A 165 -41.66 -2.25 2.19
CA GLY A 165 -41.04 -3.25 3.07
C GLY A 165 -39.79 -3.90 2.46
N ASP A 166 -39.34 -4.98 3.09
CA ASP A 166 -38.23 -5.80 2.59
C ASP A 166 -38.63 -6.75 1.45
N GLY A 167 -39.93 -6.80 1.13
CA GLY A 167 -40.51 -7.64 0.09
C GLY A 167 -40.79 -9.08 0.55
N PRO A 168 -41.61 -9.82 -0.21
CA PRO A 168 -42.03 -11.17 0.14
C PRO A 168 -40.87 -12.16 0.26
N GLU A 169 -39.84 -12.03 -0.58
CA GLU A 169 -38.68 -12.93 -0.56
C GLU A 169 -37.85 -12.84 0.72
N VAL A 170 -37.70 -11.65 1.29
CA VAL A 170 -36.92 -11.47 2.52
C VAL A 170 -37.68 -12.06 3.70
N ILE A 171 -38.98 -11.80 3.80
CA ILE A 171 -39.86 -12.38 4.82
C ILE A 171 -39.78 -13.93 4.80
N MET A 172 -39.86 -14.53 3.61
CA MET A 172 -39.75 -15.99 3.47
C MET A 172 -38.35 -16.49 3.82
N ARG A 173 -37.28 -15.80 3.39
CA ARG A 173 -35.89 -16.19 3.65
C ARG A 173 -35.53 -16.10 5.13
N GLU A 174 -35.98 -15.07 5.83
CA GLU A 174 -35.78 -14.93 7.27
C GLU A 174 -36.51 -16.03 8.04
N SER A 175 -37.76 -16.36 7.66
CA SER A 175 -38.46 -17.52 8.22
C SER A 175 -37.69 -18.82 8.04
N ILE A 176 -37.11 -19.07 6.86
CA ILE A 176 -36.29 -20.27 6.62
C ILE A 176 -35.06 -20.26 7.54
N ARG A 177 -34.39 -19.12 7.66
CA ARG A 177 -33.19 -18.97 8.49
C ARG A 177 -33.48 -19.18 9.97
N GLU A 178 -34.59 -18.67 10.49
CA GLU A 178 -34.93 -18.71 11.91
C GLU A 178 -35.66 -19.99 12.33
N HIS A 179 -36.44 -20.58 11.43
CA HIS A 179 -37.34 -21.69 11.75
C HIS A 179 -37.07 -22.96 10.92
N GLY A 180 -36.06 -22.95 10.04
CA GLY A 180 -35.74 -24.09 9.18
C GLY A 180 -36.75 -24.33 8.03
N GLY A 181 -37.69 -23.41 7.82
CA GLY A 181 -38.70 -23.50 6.77
C GLY A 181 -39.58 -22.25 6.65
N VAL A 182 -40.38 -22.17 5.58
CA VAL A 182 -41.36 -21.09 5.40
C VAL A 182 -42.57 -21.40 6.30
N THR A 183 -42.76 -20.59 7.34
CA THR A 183 -43.91 -20.72 8.24
C THR A 183 -45.18 -20.18 7.57
N MET A 184 -46.35 -20.64 8.03
CA MET A 184 -47.64 -20.12 7.53
C MET A 184 -47.78 -18.61 7.74
N LEU A 185 -47.27 -18.09 8.87
CA LEU A 185 -47.26 -16.65 9.16
C LEU A 185 -46.36 -15.88 8.19
N ALA A 186 -45.18 -16.40 7.86
CA ALA A 186 -44.30 -15.79 6.87
C ALA A 186 -44.91 -15.82 5.45
N ALA A 187 -45.57 -16.91 5.07
CA ALA A 187 -46.27 -17.02 3.79
C ALA A 187 -47.43 -16.00 3.69
N MET A 188 -48.23 -15.86 4.75
CA MET A 188 -49.31 -14.86 4.81
C MET A 188 -48.76 -13.43 4.80
N GLY A 189 -47.70 -13.15 5.58
CA GLY A 189 -47.04 -11.84 5.60
C GLY A 189 -46.46 -11.46 4.23
N ALA A 190 -45.85 -12.42 3.54
CA ALA A 190 -45.35 -12.21 2.18
C ALA A 190 -46.49 -11.95 1.17
N ALA A 191 -47.60 -12.67 1.27
CA ALA A 191 -48.74 -12.51 0.35
C ALA A 191 -49.50 -11.18 0.52
N LEU A 192 -49.47 -10.59 1.72
CA LEU A 192 -50.15 -9.33 2.03
C LEU A 192 -49.25 -8.09 1.88
N THR A 193 -47.94 -8.28 1.69
CA THR A 193 -47.00 -7.18 1.49
C THR A 193 -47.20 -6.55 0.11
N SER A 194 -47.31 -5.22 0.06
CA SER A 194 -47.41 -4.47 -1.19
C SER A 194 -46.14 -4.69 -2.02
N THR A 195 -46.31 -5.16 -3.26
CA THR A 195 -45.18 -5.43 -4.15
C THR A 195 -44.88 -4.18 -4.97
N PRO A 196 -43.63 -3.68 -4.96
CA PRO A 196 -43.27 -2.50 -5.74
C PRO A 196 -43.44 -2.77 -7.25
N PRO A 197 -43.96 -1.81 -8.04
CA PRO A 197 -43.97 -1.92 -9.49
C PRO A 197 -42.54 -1.92 -10.05
N MET A 198 -42.37 -2.33 -11.31
CA MET A 198 -41.04 -2.48 -11.92
C MET A 198 -40.22 -1.19 -11.92
N GLU A 199 -40.87 -0.05 -12.19
CA GLU A 199 -40.22 1.27 -12.16
C GLU A 199 -39.61 1.60 -10.79
N GLU A 200 -40.24 1.17 -9.70
CA GLU A 200 -39.73 1.36 -8.33
C GLU A 200 -38.56 0.43 -8.00
N LEU A 201 -38.54 -0.78 -8.58
CA LEU A 201 -37.40 -1.69 -8.48
C LEU A 201 -36.18 -1.13 -9.23
N ASP A 202 -36.40 -0.61 -10.44
CA ASP A 202 -35.36 0.06 -11.23
C ASP A 202 -34.83 1.28 -10.47
N ARG A 203 -35.72 2.12 -9.92
CA ARG A 203 -35.32 3.26 -9.11
C ARG A 203 -34.49 2.86 -7.87
N ARG A 204 -34.86 1.78 -7.19
CA ARG A 204 -34.09 1.23 -6.06
C ARG A 204 -32.70 0.78 -6.51
N ALA A 205 -32.59 0.12 -7.67
CA ALA A 205 -31.33 -0.33 -8.23
C ALA A 205 -30.42 0.87 -8.59
N GLU A 206 -30.97 1.91 -9.21
CA GLU A 206 -30.26 3.17 -9.49
C GLU A 206 -29.72 3.83 -8.22
N LEU A 207 -30.53 3.90 -7.16
CA LEU A 207 -30.10 4.48 -5.88
C LEU A 207 -28.99 3.65 -5.24
N ARG A 208 -29.11 2.32 -5.26
CA ARG A 208 -28.07 1.40 -4.74
C ARG A 208 -26.75 1.55 -5.49
N ALA A 209 -26.79 1.74 -6.81
CA ALA A 209 -25.60 1.94 -7.63
C ALA A 209 -24.86 3.24 -7.28
N GLN A 210 -25.57 4.26 -6.81
CA GLN A 210 -25.01 5.54 -6.39
C GLN A 210 -24.37 5.52 -5.00
N VAL A 211 -24.69 4.53 -4.15
CA VAL A 211 -24.06 4.41 -2.82
C VAL A 211 -22.57 4.16 -3.00
N VAL A 212 -21.73 4.92 -2.30
CA VAL A 212 -20.26 4.74 -2.34
C VAL A 212 -19.75 4.35 -0.97
N THR A 213 -19.01 3.25 -0.89
CA THR A 213 -18.42 2.78 0.37
C THR A 213 -16.97 3.25 0.52
N THR A 214 -16.45 3.24 1.75
CA THR A 214 -15.02 3.44 1.99
C THR A 214 -14.17 2.37 1.30
N GLY A 215 -14.70 1.15 1.18
CA GLY A 215 -14.07 0.05 0.45
C GLY A 215 -13.89 0.35 -1.04
N ASP A 216 -14.86 1.02 -1.66
CA ASP A 216 -14.78 1.39 -3.08
C ASP A 216 -13.66 2.41 -3.34
N LEU A 217 -13.54 3.44 -2.49
CA LEU A 217 -12.43 4.40 -2.60
C LEU A 217 -11.08 3.76 -2.30
N ILE A 218 -10.99 2.83 -1.33
CA ILE A 218 -9.74 2.14 -1.02
C ILE A 218 -9.33 1.21 -2.17
N ARG A 219 -10.28 0.52 -2.82
CA ARG A 219 -9.99 -0.26 -4.03
C ARG A 219 -9.54 0.64 -5.19
N ALA A 220 -10.21 1.76 -5.42
CA ALA A 220 -9.77 2.72 -6.43
C ALA A 220 -8.36 3.28 -6.13
N ALA A 221 -8.07 3.58 -4.86
CA ALA A 221 -6.73 4.01 -4.42
C ALA A 221 -5.67 2.92 -4.61
N LEU A 222 -6.02 1.65 -4.40
CA LEU A 222 -5.16 0.51 -4.73
C LEU A 222 -4.85 0.47 -6.22
N ASP A 223 -5.86 0.68 -7.06
CA ASP A 223 -5.69 0.70 -8.51
C ASP A 223 -4.78 1.85 -8.96
N HIS A 224 -4.91 3.02 -8.33
CA HIS A 224 -3.98 4.13 -8.50
C HIS A 224 -2.55 3.76 -8.12
N ALA A 225 -2.34 3.18 -6.94
CA ALA A 225 -1.02 2.78 -6.47
C ALA A 225 -0.36 1.75 -7.41
N LEU A 226 -1.12 0.76 -7.90
CA LEU A 226 -0.64 -0.23 -8.86
C LEU A 226 -0.37 0.37 -10.25
N THR A 227 -1.13 1.38 -10.66
CA THR A 227 -0.92 2.09 -11.94
C THR A 227 0.38 2.89 -11.95
N GLU A 228 0.76 3.48 -10.81
CA GLU A 228 2.00 4.25 -10.64
C GLU A 228 3.24 3.36 -10.38
N ALA A 229 3.03 2.13 -9.92
CA ALA A 229 4.08 1.22 -9.52
C ALA A 229 5.14 0.94 -10.61
N PRO A 230 4.82 0.82 -11.92
CA PRO A 230 5.85 0.65 -12.96
C PRO A 230 6.84 1.82 -13.04
N GLU A 231 6.39 3.06 -12.87
CA GLU A 231 7.29 4.22 -12.88
C GLU A 231 8.16 4.25 -11.61
N ARG A 232 7.61 3.87 -10.45
CA ARG A 232 8.41 3.68 -9.23
C ARG A 232 9.49 2.61 -9.43
N ALA A 233 9.11 1.45 -9.97
CA ALA A 233 10.03 0.37 -10.27
C ALA A 233 11.16 0.80 -11.23
N ARG A 234 10.87 1.61 -12.25
CA ARG A 234 11.90 2.16 -13.15
C ARG A 234 12.86 3.11 -12.45
N ARG A 235 12.36 4.01 -11.58
CA ARG A 235 13.22 4.92 -10.80
C ARG A 235 14.15 4.13 -9.90
N GLU A 236 13.61 3.14 -9.20
CA GLU A 236 14.38 2.29 -8.29
C GLU A 236 15.40 1.43 -9.04
N GLN A 237 15.02 0.88 -10.20
CA GLN A 237 15.95 0.20 -11.10
C GLN A 237 17.11 1.12 -11.52
N GLY A 238 16.81 2.38 -11.84
CA GLY A 238 17.81 3.40 -12.17
C GLY A 238 18.77 3.67 -11.02
N ARG A 239 18.25 3.84 -9.79
CA ARG A 239 19.03 4.02 -8.56
C ARG A 239 19.96 2.84 -8.30
N LEU A 240 19.42 1.62 -8.28
CA LEU A 240 20.18 0.41 -8.02
C LEU A 240 21.29 0.18 -9.07
N ARG A 241 21.02 0.50 -10.34
CA ARG A 241 22.05 0.45 -11.39
C ARG A 241 23.18 1.46 -11.16
N ALA A 242 22.84 2.67 -10.73
CA ALA A 242 23.85 3.68 -10.39
C ALA A 242 24.71 3.25 -9.20
N GLU A 243 24.10 2.70 -8.16
CA GLU A 243 24.81 2.16 -6.99
C GLU A 243 25.71 0.97 -7.37
N ALA A 244 25.20 0.03 -8.17
CA ALA A 244 25.99 -1.09 -8.67
C ALA A 244 27.20 -0.62 -9.49
N LYS A 245 27.04 0.44 -10.28
CA LYS A 245 28.14 1.06 -11.04
C LYS A 245 29.19 1.65 -10.10
N THR A 246 28.77 2.38 -9.05
CA THR A 246 29.67 2.93 -8.04
C THR A 246 30.42 1.82 -7.30
N ALA A 247 29.72 0.77 -6.86
CA ALA A 247 30.33 -0.37 -6.18
C ALA A 247 31.38 -1.07 -7.07
N ARG A 248 31.10 -1.25 -8.36
CA ARG A 248 32.10 -1.75 -9.33
C ARG A 248 33.31 -0.84 -9.45
N GLY A 249 33.09 0.48 -9.53
CA GLY A 249 34.19 1.46 -9.55
C GLY A 249 35.07 1.37 -8.30
N ASN A 250 34.45 1.23 -7.13
CA ASN A 250 35.15 1.04 -5.86
C ASN A 250 35.93 -0.28 -5.82
N ALA A 251 35.37 -1.36 -6.38
CA ALA A 251 36.07 -2.64 -6.51
C ALA A 251 37.32 -2.51 -7.38
N THR A 252 37.20 -1.90 -8.57
CA THR A 252 38.34 -1.67 -9.48
C THR A 252 39.40 -0.76 -8.85
N TRP A 253 38.99 0.25 -8.10
CA TRP A 253 39.92 1.10 -7.37
C TRP A 253 40.68 0.32 -6.28
N ALA A 254 39.97 -0.48 -5.48
CA ALA A 254 40.58 -1.32 -4.44
C ALA A 254 41.51 -2.39 -5.03
N GLU A 255 41.19 -2.94 -6.20
CA GLU A 255 42.09 -3.85 -6.94
C GLU A 255 43.41 -3.18 -7.29
N ARG A 256 43.37 -1.95 -7.82
CA ARG A 256 44.60 -1.19 -8.13
C ARG A 256 45.43 -0.92 -6.88
N GLN A 257 44.78 -0.57 -5.76
CA GLN A 257 45.48 -0.38 -4.49
C GLN A 257 46.13 -1.68 -3.98
N ALA A 258 45.47 -2.83 -4.18
CA ALA A 258 46.07 -4.13 -3.86
C ALA A 258 47.27 -4.44 -4.77
N GLU A 259 47.20 -4.11 -6.06
CA GLU A 259 48.31 -4.29 -7.01
C GLU A 259 49.52 -3.39 -6.69
N GLU A 260 49.28 -2.13 -6.33
CA GLU A 260 50.29 -1.17 -5.88
C GLU A 260 50.97 -1.66 -4.59
N ALA A 261 50.19 -2.02 -3.56
CA ALA A 261 50.72 -2.57 -2.32
C ALA A 261 51.52 -3.87 -2.57
N ALA A 262 51.09 -4.72 -3.51
CA ALA A 262 51.82 -5.93 -3.87
C ALA A 262 53.14 -5.62 -4.58
N ALA A 263 53.20 -4.54 -5.35
CA ALA A 263 54.44 -4.07 -5.96
C ALA A 263 55.42 -3.51 -4.91
N GLU A 264 54.91 -2.74 -3.94
CA GLU A 264 55.68 -2.22 -2.81
C GLU A 264 56.23 -3.36 -1.94
N GLN A 265 55.42 -4.38 -1.64
CA GLN A 265 55.86 -5.57 -0.92
C GLN A 265 57.04 -6.24 -1.63
N ARG A 266 56.90 -6.50 -2.95
CA ARG A 266 57.98 -7.12 -3.75
C ARG A 266 59.25 -6.28 -3.78
N LEU A 267 59.14 -4.95 -3.77
CA LEU A 267 60.29 -4.06 -3.73
C LEU A 267 60.98 -4.11 -2.36
N ALA A 268 60.22 -4.02 -1.26
CA ALA A 268 60.74 -4.12 0.10
C ALA A 268 61.42 -5.46 0.37
N GLU A 269 60.86 -6.56 -0.13
CA GLU A 269 61.47 -7.89 -0.07
C GLU A 269 62.82 -7.96 -0.81
N ARG A 270 62.92 -7.32 -1.98
CA ARG A 270 64.19 -7.24 -2.73
C ARG A 270 65.25 -6.41 -2.02
N GLU A 271 64.84 -5.42 -1.24
CA GLU A 271 65.72 -4.54 -0.47
C GLU A 271 66.00 -5.05 0.95
N ASP A 272 65.51 -6.25 1.32
CA ASP A 272 65.58 -6.85 2.67
C ASP A 272 64.99 -5.96 3.79
N LYS A 273 63.99 -5.14 3.45
CA LYS A 273 63.26 -4.28 4.38
C LYS A 273 62.03 -5.00 4.94
N LYS A 274 62.23 -5.86 5.94
CA LYS A 274 61.20 -6.76 6.48
C LYS A 274 59.95 -6.04 7.01
N GLU A 275 60.11 -4.97 7.78
CA GLU A 275 58.96 -4.24 8.36
C GLU A 275 58.07 -3.62 7.27
N ASP A 276 58.69 -3.05 6.23
CA ASP A 276 57.98 -2.47 5.10
C ASP A 276 57.26 -3.55 4.28
N ALA A 277 57.91 -4.69 4.06
CA ALA A 277 57.31 -5.83 3.39
C ALA A 277 56.08 -6.37 4.15
N ASP A 278 56.18 -6.51 5.47
CA ASP A 278 55.06 -6.96 6.33
C ASP A 278 53.90 -5.98 6.32
N LYS A 279 54.18 -4.67 6.31
CA LYS A 279 53.16 -3.63 6.21
C LYS A 279 52.45 -3.70 4.85
N ALA A 280 53.20 -3.73 3.76
CA ALA A 280 52.65 -3.81 2.41
C ALA A 280 51.83 -5.11 2.21
N ALA A 281 52.28 -6.24 2.78
CA ALA A 281 51.51 -7.49 2.76
C ALA A 281 50.15 -7.37 3.45
N LYS A 282 50.07 -6.65 4.58
CA LYS A 282 48.79 -6.37 5.27
C LYS A 282 47.90 -5.46 4.41
N ASP A 283 48.47 -4.47 3.76
CA ASP A 283 47.73 -3.57 2.86
C ASP A 283 47.18 -4.33 1.64
N VAL A 284 47.95 -5.26 1.06
CA VAL A 284 47.48 -6.17 0.00
C VAL A 284 46.26 -6.97 0.49
N GLN A 285 46.35 -7.59 1.66
CA GLN A 285 45.25 -8.37 2.23
C GLN A 285 44.00 -7.51 2.46
N TYR A 286 44.18 -6.32 3.04
CA TYR A 286 43.11 -5.37 3.29
C TYR A 286 42.39 -4.96 1.99
N TRP A 287 43.15 -4.49 0.99
CA TRP A 287 42.59 -4.02 -0.27
C TRP A 287 41.95 -5.15 -1.08
N THR A 288 42.53 -6.34 -1.06
CA THR A 288 41.93 -7.54 -1.68
C THR A 288 40.58 -7.88 -1.05
N GLY A 289 40.50 -7.82 0.29
CA GLY A 289 39.24 -8.03 1.02
C GLY A 289 38.18 -6.97 0.69
N MET A 290 38.59 -5.70 0.59
CA MET A 290 37.70 -4.60 0.20
C MET A 290 37.19 -4.74 -1.24
N ALA A 291 38.06 -5.10 -2.19
CA ALA A 291 37.67 -5.36 -3.57
C ALA A 291 36.62 -6.48 -3.66
N ALA A 292 36.85 -7.61 -2.97
CA ALA A 292 35.90 -8.73 -2.94
C ALA A 292 34.54 -8.31 -2.37
N ARG A 293 34.53 -7.51 -1.29
CA ARG A 293 33.29 -6.98 -0.70
C ARG A 293 32.52 -6.10 -1.68
N TYR A 294 33.19 -5.17 -2.35
CA TYR A 294 32.55 -4.27 -3.33
C TYR A 294 32.01 -5.02 -4.56
N ARG A 295 32.70 -6.06 -5.03
CA ARG A 295 32.18 -6.91 -6.11
C ARG A 295 30.90 -7.64 -5.69
N ALA A 296 30.91 -8.26 -4.52
CA ALA A 296 29.74 -8.97 -3.99
C ALA A 296 28.54 -8.03 -3.79
N GLU A 297 28.79 -6.79 -3.33
CA GLU A 297 27.77 -5.76 -3.23
C GLU A 297 27.19 -5.38 -4.61
N ALA A 298 28.04 -5.17 -5.61
CA ALA A 298 27.59 -4.87 -6.97
C ALA A 298 26.75 -6.01 -7.58
N GLU A 299 27.15 -7.27 -7.38
CA GLU A 299 26.39 -8.44 -7.82
C GLU A 299 25.01 -8.51 -7.16
N LYS A 300 24.95 -8.29 -5.85
CA LYS A 300 23.68 -8.24 -5.10
C LYS A 300 22.75 -7.15 -5.63
N LEU A 301 23.28 -5.95 -5.90
CA LEU A 301 22.50 -4.84 -6.45
C LEU A 301 21.96 -5.17 -7.85
N LEU A 302 22.75 -5.84 -8.70
CA LEU A 302 22.32 -6.26 -10.03
C LEU A 302 21.27 -7.36 -9.99
N ALA A 303 21.39 -8.31 -9.07
CA ALA A 303 20.34 -9.30 -8.84
C ALA A 303 19.01 -8.61 -8.45
N ARG A 304 19.08 -7.57 -7.60
CA ARG A 304 17.90 -6.77 -7.22
C ARG A 304 17.31 -6.02 -8.43
N VAL A 305 18.16 -5.45 -9.30
CA VAL A 305 17.73 -4.80 -10.56
C VAL A 305 16.86 -5.72 -11.42
N GLU A 306 17.24 -6.99 -11.57
CA GLU A 306 16.46 -7.95 -12.35
C GLU A 306 15.14 -8.34 -11.67
N GLN A 307 15.12 -8.45 -10.33
CA GLN A 307 13.87 -8.64 -9.58
C GLN A 307 12.89 -7.49 -9.78
N VAL A 308 13.37 -6.24 -9.68
CA VAL A 308 12.55 -5.03 -9.89
C VAL A 308 12.05 -4.96 -11.34
N ARG A 309 12.88 -5.37 -12.31
CA ARG A 309 12.50 -5.46 -13.71
C ARG A 309 11.40 -6.48 -13.94
N ALA A 310 11.49 -7.65 -13.32
CA ALA A 310 10.47 -8.70 -13.41
C ALA A 310 9.14 -8.22 -12.81
N LEU A 311 9.17 -7.57 -11.64
CA LEU A 311 7.99 -6.95 -11.04
C LEU A 311 7.35 -5.89 -11.96
N ALA A 312 8.16 -5.02 -12.57
CA ALA A 312 7.66 -4.02 -13.50
C ALA A 312 6.99 -4.64 -14.75
N ALA A 313 7.46 -5.81 -15.20
CA ALA A 313 6.84 -6.55 -16.29
C ALA A 313 5.50 -7.17 -15.86
N GLU A 314 5.45 -7.80 -14.68
CA GLU A 314 4.22 -8.35 -14.07
C GLU A 314 3.15 -7.26 -13.88
N LEU A 315 3.52 -6.11 -13.32
CA LEU A 315 2.61 -4.97 -13.17
C LEU A 315 2.07 -4.44 -14.51
N LYS A 316 2.88 -4.52 -15.58
CA LYS A 316 2.46 -4.08 -16.91
C LYS A 316 1.45 -5.05 -17.53
N THR A 317 1.58 -6.35 -17.29
CA THR A 317 0.62 -7.34 -17.81
C THR A 317 -0.74 -7.24 -17.15
N HIS A 318 -0.82 -6.87 -15.86
CA HIS A 318 -2.08 -6.70 -15.14
C HIS A 318 -2.80 -5.36 -15.38
N ARG A 319 -2.18 -4.46 -16.16
CA ARG A 319 -2.80 -3.19 -16.55
C ARG A 319 -3.67 -3.32 -17.82
N ALA A 320 -3.43 -4.36 -18.62
CA ALA A 320 -4.14 -4.66 -19.85
C ALA A 320 -5.39 -5.50 -19.56
#